data_AF-A0AAD6RG70-F1
#
_entry.id   AF-A0AAD6RG70-F1
#
_cell.length_a   1.000
_cell.length_b   1.000
_cell.length_c   1.000
_cell.angle_alpha   90.00
_cell.angle_beta   90.00
_cell.angle_gamma   90.00
#
_symmetry.space_group_name_H-M   'P 1'
#
loop_
_entity.id
_entity.type
_entity.pdbx_description
1 polymer ?
#
loop_
_entity_poly.entity_id
_entity_poly.type
_entity_poly.pdbx_seq_one_letter_code
_entity_poly.pdbx_strand_id
1 'polypeptide(L)'
;MGSSVGRKFSYCLVPFSSQAGKSSKLNFGSHAVVSCHEVKSTPLLTDDTFYYLTLEAVGVGEERIQFSTTLTIEPEDVLNELSKAANNQVEGQRAEDLSGFLSLYYSNLKVPVITAHFTGADVNRSNFR
;
A
#
# COMPACT_ATOMS: atom_id res chain seq x y z
N MET A 1 -21.48 -3.83 8.76
CA MET A 1 -21.15 -3.72 10.20
C MET A 1 -22.19 -2.86 10.93
N GLY A 2 -22.66 -3.30 12.10
CA GLY A 2 -23.79 -2.67 12.81
C GLY A 2 -23.39 -1.50 13.72
N SER A 3 -24.40 -0.74 14.16
CA SER A 3 -24.25 0.37 15.11
C SER A 3 -23.78 -0.07 16.50
N SER A 4 -24.02 -1.32 16.89
CA SER A 4 -23.63 -1.89 18.20
C SER A 4 -22.13 -1.84 18.48
N VAL A 5 -21.29 -1.78 17.44
CA VAL A 5 -19.82 -1.66 17.54
C VAL A 5 -19.32 -0.32 16.98
N GLY A 6 -20.21 0.68 16.88
CA GLY A 6 -19.89 2.00 16.33
C GLY A 6 -19.34 1.95 14.90
N ARG A 7 -19.56 0.84 14.16
CA ARG A 7 -18.99 0.57 12.82
C ARG A 7 -17.46 0.64 12.76
N LYS A 8 -16.75 0.36 13.87
CA LYS A 8 -15.29 0.39 13.95
C LYS A 8 -14.70 -1.01 14.08
N PHE A 9 -13.62 -1.26 13.34
CA PHE A 9 -12.81 -2.46 13.46
C PHE A 9 -11.33 -2.11 13.22
N SER A 10 -10.43 -2.93 13.76
CA SER A 10 -9.00 -2.84 13.48
C SER A 10 -8.35 -4.21 13.55
N TYR A 11 -7.27 -4.37 12.78
CA TYR A 11 -6.54 -5.63 12.69
C TYR A 11 -5.05 -5.37 12.46
N CYS A 12 -4.21 -6.25 12.97
CA CYS A 12 -2.78 -6.28 12.69
C CYS A 12 -2.46 -7.66 12.10
N LEU A 13 -2.29 -7.74 10.78
CA LEU A 13 -2.09 -9.02 10.10
C LEU A 13 -0.74 -9.64 10.48
N VAL A 14 -0.75 -10.95 10.70
CA VAL A 14 0.48 -11.73 10.73
C VAL A 14 0.95 -11.97 9.28
N PRO A 15 2.25 -11.93 8.98
CA PRO A 15 2.74 -12.18 7.63
C PRO A 15 2.26 -13.54 7.10
N PHE A 16 1.89 -13.60 5.83
CA PHE A 16 1.40 -14.83 5.18
C PHE A 16 2.42 -15.98 5.26
N SER A 17 3.72 -15.66 5.26
CA SER A 17 4.82 -16.62 5.40
C SER A 17 5.06 -17.13 6.83
N SER A 18 4.22 -16.75 7.80
CA SER A 18 4.35 -17.18 9.19
C SER A 18 4.11 -18.68 9.33
N GLN A 19 4.74 -19.27 10.36
CA GLN A 19 4.53 -20.67 10.71
C GLN A 19 3.04 -20.97 10.95
N ALA A 20 2.61 -22.18 10.56
CA ALA A 20 1.26 -22.67 10.79
C ALA A 20 0.86 -22.53 12.27
N GLY A 21 -0.35 -22.03 12.51
CA GLY A 21 -0.89 -21.82 13.87
C GLY A 21 -0.67 -20.42 14.46
N LYS A 22 -0.02 -19.50 13.75
CA LYS A 22 -0.04 -18.06 14.10
C LYS A 22 -1.27 -17.39 13.52
N SER A 23 -2.03 -16.69 14.36
CA SER A 23 -3.21 -15.92 13.96
C SER A 23 -3.13 -14.46 14.42
N SER A 24 -3.71 -13.57 13.63
CA SER A 24 -3.95 -12.18 14.01
C SER A 24 -5.25 -12.05 14.81
N LYS A 25 -5.45 -10.89 15.43
CA LYS A 25 -6.70 -10.52 16.11
C LYS A 25 -7.43 -9.45 15.34
N LEU A 26 -8.75 -9.57 15.30
CA LEU A 26 -9.68 -8.57 14.79
C LEU A 26 -10.44 -7.96 15.97
N ASN A 27 -10.29 -6.65 16.16
CA ASN A 27 -10.94 -5.91 17.25
C ASN A 27 -12.14 -5.15 16.70
N PHE A 28 -13.17 -4.97 17.53
CA PHE A 28 -14.39 -4.25 17.18
C PHE A 28 -14.75 -3.21 18.25
N GLY A 29 -15.49 -2.17 17.86
CA GLY A 29 -16.01 -1.18 18.79
C GLY A 29 -14.93 -0.26 19.35
N SER A 30 -15.04 0.09 20.62
CA SER A 30 -14.05 0.94 21.31
C SER A 30 -12.66 0.32 21.33
N HIS A 31 -12.55 -1.02 21.39
CA HIS A 31 -11.29 -1.75 21.35
C HIS A 31 -10.59 -1.69 19.98
N ALA A 32 -11.31 -1.25 18.93
CA ALA A 32 -10.73 -1.10 17.60
C ALA A 32 -9.93 0.21 17.44
N VAL A 33 -10.11 1.19 18.34
CA VAL A 33 -9.48 2.51 18.19
C VAL A 33 -7.98 2.40 18.47
N VAL A 34 -7.17 2.73 17.47
CA VAL A 34 -5.71 2.81 17.59
C VAL A 34 -5.32 4.28 17.67
N SER A 35 -4.79 4.71 18.81
CA SER A 35 -4.38 6.09 19.05
C SER A 35 -2.93 6.14 19.50
N CYS A 36 -2.02 6.43 18.57
CA CYS A 36 -0.62 6.73 18.85
C CYS A 36 -0.21 7.97 18.04
N HIS A 37 0.86 8.65 18.48
CA HIS A 37 1.35 9.87 17.85
C HIS A 37 1.67 9.72 16.34
N GLU A 38 2.08 8.52 15.94
CA GLU A 38 2.51 8.22 14.57
C GLU A 38 1.37 7.70 13.66
N VAL A 39 0.16 7.49 14.19
CA VAL A 39 -0.97 6.99 13.40
C VAL A 39 -1.39 8.05 12.38
N LYS A 40 -1.39 7.65 11.10
CA LYS A 40 -1.93 8.46 10.01
C LYS A 40 -3.41 8.14 9.80
N SER A 41 -4.21 9.15 9.48
CA SER A 41 -5.65 9.00 9.24
C SER A 41 -5.99 9.59 7.88
N THR A 42 -6.81 8.87 7.13
CA THR A 42 -7.30 9.30 5.82
C THR A 42 -8.82 9.09 5.77
N PRO A 43 -9.58 9.95 5.07
CA PRO A 43 -11.01 9.73 4.89
C PRO A 43 -11.29 8.38 4.22
N LEU A 44 -12.25 7.64 4.80
CA LEU A 44 -12.69 6.35 4.28
C LEU A 44 -13.96 6.53 3.46
N LEU A 45 -13.95 6.06 2.23
CA LEU A 45 -15.13 5.95 1.39
C LEU A 45 -15.68 4.52 1.50
N THR A 46 -16.99 4.37 1.41
CA THR A 46 -17.67 3.08 1.58
C THR A 46 -18.65 2.84 0.46
N ASP A 47 -18.68 1.62 -0.04
CA ASP A 47 -19.78 1.06 -0.85
C ASP A 47 -20.50 -0.03 -0.04
N ASP A 48 -21.49 -0.71 -0.62
CA ASP A 48 -22.26 -1.78 0.02
C ASP A 48 -21.36 -2.90 0.57
N THR A 49 -20.23 -3.20 -0.10
CA THR A 49 -19.34 -4.32 0.24
C THR A 49 -17.91 -3.92 0.57
N PHE A 50 -17.40 -2.83 -0.01
CA PHE A 50 -15.97 -2.49 0.04
C PHE A 50 -15.68 -1.15 0.71
N TYR A 51 -14.46 -1.05 1.24
CA TYR A 51 -13.89 0.17 1.77
C TYR A 51 -12.85 0.71 0.78
N TYR A 52 -12.94 1.99 0.45
CA TYR A 52 -12.06 2.66 -0.49
C TYR A 52 -11.32 3.82 0.18
N LEU A 53 -10.10 4.04 -0.27
CA LEU A 53 -9.27 5.20 0.09
C LEU A 53 -8.96 5.98 -1.18
N THR A 54 -8.83 7.29 -1.06
CA THR A 54 -8.40 8.14 -2.17
C THR A 54 -6.88 8.21 -2.20
N LEU A 55 -6.28 7.51 -3.17
CA LEU A 55 -4.85 7.59 -3.47
C LEU A 55 -4.61 8.71 -4.47
N GLU A 56 -3.81 9.72 -4.09
CA GLU A 56 -3.55 10.92 -4.89
C GLU A 56 -2.22 10.82 -5.65
N ALA A 57 -1.25 10.07 -5.12
CA ALA A 57 0.02 9.84 -5.79
C ALA A 57 0.74 8.62 -5.22
N VAL A 58 1.71 8.11 -5.98
CA VAL A 58 2.76 7.21 -5.48
C VAL A 58 4.12 7.86 -5.68
N GLY A 59 4.91 7.89 -4.61
CA GLY A 59 6.30 8.30 -4.63
C GLY A 59 7.24 7.09 -4.71
N VAL A 60 8.28 7.20 -5.54
CA VAL A 60 9.37 6.23 -5.68
C VAL A 60 10.69 6.98 -5.53
N GLY A 61 11.30 6.92 -4.33
CA GLY A 61 12.42 7.79 -4.00
C GLY A 61 12.00 9.26 -4.09
N GLU A 62 12.70 10.03 -4.93
CA GLU A 62 12.40 11.46 -5.18
C GLU A 62 11.34 11.68 -6.28
N GLU A 63 10.96 10.63 -7.02
CA GLU A 63 9.99 10.72 -8.11
C GLU A 63 8.55 10.59 -7.58
N ARG A 64 7.64 11.49 -8.00
CA ARG A 64 6.23 11.49 -7.58
C ARG A 64 5.31 11.36 -8.79
N ILE A 65 4.55 10.27 -8.83
CA ILE A 65 3.54 9.99 -9.87
C ILE A 65 2.18 10.40 -9.33
N GLN A 66 1.58 11.44 -9.92
CA GLN A 66 0.29 11.99 -9.48
C GLN A 66 -0.89 11.35 -10.23
N PHE A 67 -1.94 11.00 -9.49
CA PHE A 67 -3.20 10.52 -10.05
C PHE A 67 -4.20 11.67 -10.07
N SER A 68 -4.45 12.25 -11.25
CA SER A 68 -5.51 13.25 -11.40
C SER A 68 -6.86 12.56 -11.63
N THR A 69 -7.91 13.04 -10.96
CA THR A 69 -9.29 12.57 -11.16
C THR A 69 -9.89 13.02 -12.49
N THR A 70 -9.21 13.89 -13.25
CA THR A 70 -9.68 14.41 -14.54
C THR A 70 -9.22 13.59 -15.75
N LEU A 71 -8.32 12.63 -15.55
CA LEU A 71 -7.86 11.74 -16.60
C LEU A 71 -8.39 10.34 -16.27
N THR A 72 -9.07 9.70 -17.22
CA THR A 72 -9.28 8.25 -17.19
C THR A 72 -7.91 7.63 -17.41
N ILE A 73 -7.14 7.45 -16.32
CA ILE A 73 -5.84 6.81 -16.40
C ILE A 73 -6.13 5.31 -16.40
N GLU A 74 -5.80 4.65 -17.51
CA GLU A 74 -5.93 3.20 -17.58
C GLU A 74 -4.99 2.57 -16.54
N PRO A 75 -5.41 1.50 -15.83
CA PRO A 75 -4.57 0.83 -14.84
C PRO A 75 -3.20 0.39 -15.40
N GLU A 76 -3.12 0.10 -16.70
CA GLU A 76 -1.86 -0.22 -17.38
C GLU A 76 -0.90 0.97 -17.43
N ASP A 77 -1.39 2.18 -17.68
CA ASP A 77 -0.54 3.39 -17.74
C ASP A 77 0.07 3.71 -16.39
N VAL A 78 -0.71 3.54 -15.31
CA VAL A 78 -0.23 3.67 -13.93
C VAL A 78 0.88 2.65 -13.67
N LEU A 79 0.67 1.39 -14.04
CA LEU A 79 1.63 0.32 -13.83
C LEU A 79 2.93 0.56 -14.62
N ASN A 80 2.81 1.09 -15.85
CA ASN A 80 3.95 1.41 -16.71
C ASN A 80 4.79 2.55 -16.14
N GLU A 81 4.16 3.66 -15.70
CA GLU A 81 4.89 4.78 -15.08
C GLU A 81 5.52 4.37 -13.75
N LEU A 82 4.83 3.56 -12.93
CA LEU A 82 5.42 3.00 -11.71
C LEU A 82 6.64 2.13 -12.01
N SER A 83 6.54 1.26 -13.02
CA SER A 83 7.64 0.38 -13.44
C SER A 83 8.84 1.19 -13.91
N LYS A 84 8.59 2.25 -14.68
CA LYS A 84 9.62 3.17 -15.17
C LYS A 84 10.30 3.96 -14.03
N ALA A 85 9.53 4.54 -13.11
CA ALA A 85 10.07 5.26 -11.96
C ALA A 85 10.90 4.33 -11.06
N ALA A 86 10.43 3.10 -10.83
CA ALA A 86 11.18 2.08 -10.11
C ALA A 86 12.50 1.74 -10.80
N ASN A 87 12.48 1.52 -12.12
CA ASN A 87 13.70 1.21 -12.89
C ASN A 87 14.75 2.33 -12.86
N ASN A 88 14.32 3.59 -12.79
CA ASN A 88 15.24 4.72 -12.74
C ASN A 88 15.94 4.86 -11.38
N GLN A 89 15.31 4.38 -10.31
CA GLN A 89 15.74 4.59 -8.93
C GLN A 89 16.35 3.35 -8.26
N VAL A 90 16.11 2.15 -8.81
CA VAL A 90 16.65 0.91 -8.27
C VAL A 90 18.11 0.71 -8.68
N GLU A 91 19.00 0.68 -7.70
CA GLU A 91 20.37 0.20 -7.88
C GLU A 91 20.36 -1.34 -7.83
N GLY A 92 20.32 -2.01 -8.98
CA GLY A 92 20.32 -3.47 -9.06
C GLY A 92 20.48 -4.02 -10.49
N GLN A 93 20.83 -5.29 -10.63
CA GLN A 93 20.86 -5.97 -11.93
C GLN A 93 19.48 -6.53 -12.25
N ARG A 94 18.92 -6.11 -13.39
CA ARG A 94 17.68 -6.69 -13.91
C ARG A 94 17.91 -8.17 -14.18
N ALA A 95 16.99 -9.00 -13.70
CA ALA A 95 16.98 -10.42 -13.96
C ALA A 95 15.64 -10.82 -14.58
N GLU A 96 15.61 -11.93 -15.31
CA GLU A 96 14.35 -12.48 -15.81
C GLU A 96 13.55 -13.07 -14.66
N ASP A 97 12.26 -12.78 -14.62
CA ASP A 97 11.34 -13.44 -13.71
C ASP A 97 10.95 -14.81 -14.28
N LEU A 98 11.43 -15.88 -13.64
CA LEU A 98 11.11 -17.25 -14.02
C LEU A 98 9.66 -17.64 -13.71
N SER A 99 8.93 -16.85 -12.91
CA SER A 99 7.53 -17.09 -12.59
C SER A 99 6.55 -16.47 -13.59
N GLY A 100 7.02 -15.52 -14.41
CA GLY A 100 6.22 -14.78 -15.39
C GLY A 100 5.13 -13.88 -14.78
N PHE A 101 5.15 -13.67 -13.46
CA PHE A 101 4.14 -12.89 -12.75
C PHE A 101 4.53 -11.42 -12.60
N LEU A 102 5.83 -11.12 -12.53
CA LEU A 102 6.37 -9.80 -12.29
C LEU A 102 6.85 -9.16 -13.58
N SER A 103 6.39 -7.92 -13.84
CA SER A 103 6.92 -7.09 -14.93
C SER A 103 8.39 -6.68 -14.70
N LEU A 104 8.81 -6.64 -13.43
CA LEU A 104 10.14 -6.24 -13.00
C LEU A 104 10.69 -7.17 -11.91
N TYR A 105 11.88 -7.72 -12.17
CA TYR A 105 12.62 -8.56 -11.25
C TYR A 105 14.10 -8.21 -11.25
N TYR A 106 14.72 -8.29 -10.08
CA TYR A 106 16.05 -7.81 -9.83
C TYR A 106 16.74 -8.66 -8.75
N SER A 107 18.04 -8.88 -8.89
CA SER A 107 18.87 -9.54 -7.88
C SER A 107 19.66 -8.50 -7.06
N ASN A 108 19.75 -8.69 -5.74
CA ASN A 108 20.47 -7.83 -4.79
C ASN A 108 19.97 -6.36 -4.75
N LEU A 109 18.70 -6.16 -4.40
CA LEU A 109 18.04 -4.85 -4.43
C LEU A 109 18.44 -3.92 -3.28
N LYS A 110 18.82 -2.68 -3.62
CA LYS A 110 18.50 -1.53 -2.75
C LYS A 110 17.17 -0.94 -3.22
N VAL A 111 16.12 -1.17 -2.45
CA VAL A 111 14.78 -0.68 -2.81
C VAL A 111 14.66 0.79 -2.40
N PRO A 112 14.30 1.71 -3.31
CA PRO A 112 13.96 3.07 -2.91
C PRO A 112 12.74 3.06 -1.99
N VAL A 113 12.60 4.11 -1.18
CA VAL A 113 11.38 4.27 -0.36
C VAL A 113 10.19 4.43 -1.29
N ILE A 114 9.16 3.61 -1.08
CA ILE A 114 7.89 3.74 -1.78
C ILE A 114 6.89 4.40 -0.83
N THR A 115 6.27 5.49 -1.27
CA THR A 115 5.29 6.23 -0.48
C THR A 115 3.95 6.26 -1.20
N ALA A 116 2.90 5.77 -0.54
CA ALA A 116 1.53 5.97 -0.98
C ALA A 116 1.00 7.28 -0.37
N HIS A 117 0.62 8.22 -1.22
CA HIS A 117 0.06 9.51 -0.81
C HIS A 117 -1.46 9.43 -0.90
N PHE A 118 -2.11 9.22 0.24
CA PHE A 118 -3.56 9.29 0.36
C PHE A 118 -4.00 10.69 0.74
N THR A 119 -5.26 11.01 0.49
CA THR A 119 -5.85 12.26 0.97
C THR A 119 -5.65 12.39 2.49
N GLY A 120 -4.86 13.38 2.90
CA GLY A 120 -4.55 13.70 4.29
C GLY A 120 -3.52 12.79 4.98
N ALA A 121 -2.93 11.81 4.28
CA ALA A 121 -1.98 10.88 4.88
C ALA A 121 -0.95 10.30 3.90
N ASP A 122 0.32 10.38 4.28
CA ASP A 122 1.40 9.68 3.59
C ASP A 122 1.79 8.42 4.35
N VAL A 123 1.78 7.29 3.64
CA VAL A 123 2.21 5.98 4.17
C VAL A 123 3.41 5.53 3.37
N ASN A 124 4.59 5.57 3.99
CA ASN A 124 5.81 5.08 3.37
C ASN A 124 6.14 3.65 3.83
N ARG A 125 6.82 2.92 2.96
CA ARG A 125 7.46 1.65 3.30
C ARG A 125 8.95 1.76 3.02
N SER A 126 9.71 1.94 4.09
CA SER A 126 11.17 1.80 4.09
C SER A 126 11.55 0.43 4.66
N ASN A 127 12.52 -0.25 4.05
CA ASN A 127 13.06 -1.56 4.44
C ASN A 127 12.19 -2.77 4.06
N PHE A 128 12.47 -3.35 2.89
CA PHE A 128 12.25 -4.78 2.67
C PHE A 128 13.35 -5.52 3.42
N ARG A 129 13.09 -5.96 4.66
CA ARG A 129 13.89 -7.00 5.32
C ARG A 129 13.22 -8.34 5.11
#